data_AF-A0A3B9BF82-F1
#
_entry.id   AF-A0A3B9BF82-F1
#
_cell.length_a   1.000
_cell.length_b   1.000
_cell.length_c   1.000
_cell.angle_alpha   90.00
_cell.angle_beta   90.00
_cell.angle_gamma   90.00
#
_symmetry.space_group_name_H-M   'P 1'
#
loop_
_entity.id
_entity.type
_entity.pdbx_description
1 polymer ?
#
loop_
_entity_poly.entity_id
_entity_poly.type
_entity_poly.pdbx_seq_one_letter_code
_entity_poly.pdbx_strand_id
1 'polypeptide(L)'
;MGNSVSKTPLLDRVAYPQDLKPLSRTELRQLADELRTETIDAVSQTGGHLGAGLGVVELTVALHHVFETPDDRLIWDVGHQAYPHKILTGRRDRIRSLRQGGGLSGFTKRAESPYDPFGTAHASTSISAALGMAKARDL
;
A
#
# COMPACT_ATOMS: atom_id res chain seq x y z
N MET A 1 -26.06 21.78 9.69
CA MET A 1 -24.64 21.53 9.36
C MET A 1 -24.61 20.37 8.38
N GLY A 2 -24.28 20.62 7.11
CA GLY A 2 -24.39 19.61 6.06
C GLY A 2 -23.44 18.45 6.33
N ASN A 3 -23.97 17.23 6.38
CA ASN A 3 -23.18 16.02 6.50
C ASN A 3 -22.38 15.87 5.20
N SER A 4 -21.12 16.32 5.19
CA SER A 4 -20.23 16.10 4.05
C SER A 4 -19.99 14.60 3.93
N VAL A 5 -20.66 13.96 2.97
CA VAL A 5 -20.43 12.55 2.65
C VAL A 5 -18.97 12.38 2.24
N SER A 6 -18.25 11.47 2.89
CA SER A 6 -16.87 11.16 2.53
C SER A 6 -16.77 10.76 1.06
N LYS A 7 -15.69 11.17 0.39
CA LYS A 7 -15.38 10.73 -0.98
C LYS A 7 -14.95 9.25 -1.04
N THR A 8 -14.61 8.68 0.11
CA THR A 8 -14.04 7.33 0.22
C THR A 8 -14.64 6.55 1.40
N PRO A 9 -15.97 6.38 1.45
CA PRO A 9 -16.65 5.84 2.63
C PRO A 9 -16.27 4.39 2.97
N LEU A 10 -15.85 3.57 2.01
CA LEU A 10 -15.39 2.21 2.27
C LEU A 10 -13.94 2.19 2.74
N LEU A 11 -13.06 2.97 2.11
CA LEU A 11 -11.66 3.10 2.51
C LEU A 11 -11.54 3.73 3.91
N ASP A 12 -12.49 4.56 4.34
CA ASP A 12 -12.54 5.12 5.70
C ASP A 12 -12.71 4.04 6.78
N ARG A 13 -13.19 2.86 6.40
CA ARG A 13 -13.36 1.70 7.28
C ARG A 13 -12.20 0.71 7.21
N VAL A 14 -11.19 0.98 6.38
CA VAL A 14 -10.03 0.12 6.16
C VAL A 14 -8.80 0.78 6.76
N ALA A 15 -8.35 0.27 7.91
CA ALA A 15 -7.11 0.69 8.54
C ALA A 15 -5.96 -0.26 8.18
N TYR A 16 -6.24 -1.56 8.10
CA TYR A 16 -5.25 -2.62 7.86
C TYR A 16 -5.75 -3.71 6.90
N PRO A 17 -4.87 -4.55 6.34
CA PRO A 17 -5.26 -5.61 5.39
C PRO A 17 -6.34 -6.57 5.90
N GLN A 18 -6.42 -6.81 7.20
CA GLN A 18 -7.46 -7.63 7.84
C GLN A 18 -8.88 -7.11 7.58
N ASP A 19 -9.05 -5.79 7.40
CA ASP A 19 -10.35 -5.16 7.15
C ASP A 19 -10.85 -5.44 5.73
N LEU A 20 -9.98 -5.92 4.83
CA LEU A 20 -10.34 -6.31 3.46
C LEU A 20 -10.94 -7.72 3.40
N LYS A 21 -10.63 -8.58 4.37
CA LYS A 21 -11.02 -10.01 4.36
C LYS A 21 -12.53 -10.25 4.29
N PRO A 22 -13.39 -9.50 5.01
CA PRO A 22 -14.83 -9.71 4.92
C PRO A 22 -15.49 -9.06 3.70
N LEU A 23 -14.75 -8.28 2.89
CA LEU A 23 -15.32 -7.54 1.78
C LEU A 23 -15.68 -8.47 0.62
N SER A 24 -16.86 -8.25 0.06
CA SER A 24 -17.29 -8.90 -1.19
C SER A 24 -16.48 -8.41 -2.38
N ARG A 25 -16.51 -9.15 -3.50
CA ARG A 25 -15.86 -8.73 -4.76
C ARG A 25 -16.35 -7.38 -5.29
N THR A 26 -17.60 -7.01 -5.00
CA THR A 26 -18.14 -5.70 -5.38
C THR A 26 -17.58 -4.60 -4.49
N GLU A 27 -17.51 -4.83 -3.18
CA GLU A 27 -16.86 -3.91 -2.24
C GLU A 27 -15.36 -3.77 -2.53
N LEU A 28 -14.65 -4.83 -2.92
CA LEU A 28 -13.24 -4.74 -3.30
C LEU A 28 -13.02 -3.85 -4.55
N ARG A 29 -13.94 -3.88 -5.51
CA ARG A 29 -13.90 -2.98 -6.68
C ARG A 29 -14.11 -1.53 -6.26
N GLN A 30 -15.11 -1.28 -5.41
CA GLN A 30 -15.32 0.05 -4.83
C GLN A 30 -14.09 0.52 -4.03
N LEU A 31 -13.50 -0.35 -3.22
CA LEU A 31 -12.30 -0.04 -2.45
C LEU A 31 -11.13 0.35 -3.37
N ALA A 32 -10.96 -0.32 -4.50
CA ALA A 32 -9.94 0.05 -5.49
C ALA A 32 -10.20 1.45 -6.08
N ASP A 33 -11.44 1.79 -6.42
CA ASP A 33 -11.80 3.13 -6.92
C ASP A 33 -11.56 4.24 -5.87
N GLU A 34 -11.89 3.96 -4.62
CA GLU A 34 -11.66 4.89 -3.51
C GLU A 34 -10.17 5.02 -3.17
N LEU A 35 -9.41 3.92 -3.18
CA LEU A 35 -7.97 3.90 -2.99
C LEU A 35 -7.24 4.65 -4.11
N ARG A 36 -7.71 4.53 -5.35
CA ARG A 36 -7.23 5.32 -6.49
C ARG A 36 -7.46 6.80 -6.25
N THR A 37 -8.67 7.18 -5.84
CA THR A 37 -9.02 8.57 -5.52
C THR A 37 -8.10 9.13 -4.43
N GLU A 38 -7.89 8.39 -3.35
CA GLU A 38 -7.02 8.77 -2.24
C GLU A 38 -5.55 8.90 -2.68
N THR A 39 -5.07 7.98 -3.52
CA THR A 39 -3.71 8.01 -4.05
C THR A 39 -3.48 9.25 -4.92
N ILE A 40 -4.44 9.59 -5.79
CA ILE A 40 -4.39 10.80 -6.63
C ILE A 40 -4.37 12.05 -5.73
N ASP A 41 -5.28 12.13 -4.77
CA ASP A 41 -5.39 13.29 -3.88
C ASP A 41 -4.10 13.51 -3.08
N ALA A 42 -3.56 12.46 -2.47
CA ALA A 42 -2.32 12.54 -1.71
C ALA A 42 -1.12 12.97 -2.56
N VAL A 43 -0.91 12.31 -3.70
CA VAL A 43 0.25 12.56 -4.57
C VAL A 43 0.15 13.91 -5.27
N SER A 44 -1.05 14.44 -5.50
CA SER A 44 -1.23 15.79 -6.05
C SER A 44 -0.65 16.88 -5.14
N GLN A 45 -0.57 16.62 -3.83
CA GLN A 45 -0.05 17.57 -2.84
C GLN A 45 1.47 17.39 -2.62
N THR A 46 1.96 16.15 -2.66
CA THR A 46 3.37 15.85 -2.34
C THR A 46 4.27 15.71 -3.56
N GLY A 47 3.70 15.53 -4.75
CA GLY A 47 4.41 15.02 -5.93
C GLY A 47 4.85 13.55 -5.77
N GLY A 48 5.54 13.01 -6.78
CA GLY A 48 6.09 11.64 -6.77
C GLY A 48 5.57 10.74 -7.91
N HIS A 49 5.73 9.43 -7.76
CA HIS A 49 5.47 8.44 -8.81
C HIS A 49 3.99 8.07 -8.97
N LEU A 50 3.16 9.04 -9.38
CA LEU A 50 1.72 8.84 -9.52
C LEU A 50 1.38 7.68 -10.47
N GLY A 51 1.88 7.70 -11.70
CA GLY A 51 1.51 6.71 -12.73
C GLY A 51 1.83 5.27 -12.32
N ALA A 52 2.97 5.05 -11.66
CA ALA A 52 3.37 3.72 -11.18
C ALA A 52 2.42 3.20 -10.09
N GLY A 53 2.03 4.06 -9.14
CA GLY A 53 1.08 3.69 -8.09
C GLY A 53 -0.33 3.41 -8.63
N LEU A 54 -0.81 4.20 -9.60
CA LEU A 54 -2.13 4.00 -10.20
C LEU A 54 -2.27 2.68 -10.95
N GLY A 55 -1.17 2.19 -11.55
CA GLY A 55 -1.14 0.93 -12.29
C GLY A 55 -1.22 -0.32 -11.43
N VAL A 56 -1.09 -0.21 -10.10
CA VAL A 56 -1.09 -1.36 -9.18
C VAL A 56 -2.16 -1.30 -8.11
N VAL A 57 -3.15 -0.40 -8.21
CA VAL A 57 -4.21 -0.24 -7.20
C VAL A 57 -4.98 -1.54 -7.00
N GLU A 58 -5.53 -2.12 -8.06
CA GLU A 58 -6.30 -3.37 -8.00
C GLU A 58 -5.44 -4.54 -7.54
N LEU A 59 -4.20 -4.61 -8.04
CA LEU A 59 -3.24 -5.63 -7.63
C LEU A 59 -2.97 -5.55 -6.12
N THR A 60 -2.79 -4.34 -5.60
CA THR A 60 -2.53 -4.11 -4.17
C THR A 60 -3.72 -4.56 -3.32
N VAL A 61 -4.95 -4.18 -3.72
CA VAL A 61 -6.18 -4.63 -3.05
C VAL A 61 -6.29 -6.15 -3.07
N ALA A 62 -6.08 -6.77 -4.22
CA ALA A 62 -6.15 -8.23 -4.37
C ALA A 62 -5.11 -8.95 -3.51
N LEU A 63 -3.86 -8.49 -3.51
CA LEU A 63 -2.78 -9.07 -2.72
C LEU A 63 -3.11 -9.01 -1.23
N HIS A 64 -3.55 -7.87 -0.71
CA HIS A 64 -3.89 -7.73 0.71
C HIS A 64 -5.21 -8.40 1.10
N HIS A 65 -6.13 -8.59 0.17
CA HIS A 65 -7.32 -9.40 0.41
C HIS A 65 -6.98 -10.90 0.47
N VAL A 66 -6.10 -11.39 -0.42
CA VAL A 66 -5.80 -12.84 -0.53
C VAL A 66 -4.75 -13.30 0.50
N PHE A 67 -3.65 -12.57 0.66
CA PHE A 67 -2.54 -12.96 1.54
C PHE A 67 -2.69 -12.41 2.96
N GLU A 68 -2.16 -13.12 3.94
CA GLU A 68 -2.16 -12.73 5.36
C GLU A 68 -0.93 -11.89 5.70
N THR A 69 -0.83 -10.69 5.13
CA THR A 69 0.29 -9.78 5.46
C THR A 69 0.08 -9.20 6.88
N PRO A 70 1.14 -9.07 7.71
CA PRO A 70 2.56 -9.16 7.37
C PRO A 70 3.21 -10.54 7.57
N ASP A 71 2.45 -11.56 7.96
CA ASP A 71 2.96 -12.93 8.13
C ASP A 71 3.40 -13.48 6.77
N ASP A 72 2.55 -13.32 5.75
CA ASP A 72 2.95 -13.43 4.36
C ASP A 72 3.80 -12.22 3.95
N ARG A 73 4.98 -12.51 3.39
CA ARG A 73 5.93 -11.47 2.95
C ARG A 73 5.59 -10.97 1.56
N LEU A 74 5.02 -9.77 1.48
CA LEU A 74 4.85 -9.05 0.21
C LEU A 74 6.05 -8.13 -0.06
N ILE A 75 6.69 -8.29 -1.22
CA ILE A 75 7.85 -7.48 -1.62
C ILE A 75 7.52 -6.73 -2.91
N TRP A 76 7.71 -5.40 -2.87
CA TRP A 76 7.64 -4.53 -4.05
C TRP A 76 9.05 -4.25 -4.58
N ASP A 77 9.33 -4.61 -5.83
CA ASP A 77 10.59 -4.21 -6.48
C ASP A 77 10.60 -2.70 -6.76
N VAL A 78 11.74 -2.03 -6.50
CA VAL A 78 11.88 -0.57 -6.44
C VAL A 78 11.00 0.13 -5.39
N GLY A 79 9.72 -0.21 -5.26
CA GLY A 79 8.82 0.32 -4.24
C GLY A 79 8.13 1.65 -4.58
N HIS A 80 8.47 2.29 -5.71
CA HIS A 80 7.87 3.57 -6.14
C HIS A 80 6.37 3.47 -6.50
N GLN A 81 5.89 2.26 -6.77
CA GLN A 81 4.49 1.93 -7.02
C GLN A 81 3.70 1.61 -5.73
N ALA A 82 4.36 1.54 -4.57
CA ALA A 82 3.78 1.01 -3.34
C ALA A 82 2.95 2.03 -2.54
N TYR A 83 2.51 3.14 -3.13
CA TYR A 83 1.69 4.13 -2.40
C TYR A 83 0.32 3.59 -1.99
N PRO A 84 -0.44 2.87 -2.86
CA PRO A 84 -1.67 2.20 -2.43
C PRO A 84 -1.41 1.19 -1.31
N HIS A 85 -0.26 0.49 -1.36
CA HIS A 85 0.15 -0.44 -0.33
C HIS A 85 0.34 0.26 1.03
N LYS A 86 1.02 1.41 1.05
CA LYS A 86 1.19 2.21 2.28
C LYS A 86 -0.16 2.65 2.85
N ILE A 87 -1.08 3.11 2.01
CA ILE A 87 -2.43 3.53 2.43
C ILE A 87 -3.17 2.37 3.12
N LEU A 88 -3.19 1.18 2.51
CA LEU A 88 -3.90 0.00 3.05
C LEU A 88 -3.22 -0.69 4.24
N THR A 89 -2.06 -0.20 4.68
CA THR A 89 -1.26 -0.82 5.75
C THR A 89 -0.99 0.17 6.88
N GLY A 90 -2.05 0.90 7.28
CA GLY A 90 -2.05 1.75 8.46
C GLY A 90 -1.33 3.09 8.31
N ARG A 91 -1.05 3.56 7.09
CA ARG A 91 -0.31 4.82 6.84
C ARG A 91 -1.11 5.84 6.04
N ARG A 92 -2.43 5.68 5.94
CA ARG A 92 -3.31 6.57 5.19
C ARG A 92 -3.29 8.01 5.72
N ASP A 93 -3.34 8.18 7.03
CA ASP A 93 -3.28 9.49 7.71
C ASP A 93 -1.96 10.24 7.43
N ARG A 94 -0.85 9.50 7.30
CA ARG A 94 0.49 10.04 7.05
C ARG A 94 0.84 10.17 5.57
N ILE A 95 -0.01 9.70 4.65
CA ILE A 95 0.35 9.63 3.22
C ILE A 95 0.62 11.02 2.60
N ARG A 96 0.06 12.10 3.15
CA ARG A 96 0.37 13.48 2.72
C ARG A 96 1.76 13.97 3.15
N SER A 97 2.53 13.18 3.90
CA SER A 97 3.93 13.45 4.24
C SER A 97 4.94 12.75 3.31
N LEU A 98 4.45 12.07 2.27
CA LEU A 98 5.27 11.28 1.37
C LEU A 98 6.41 12.11 0.76
N ARG A 99 7.63 11.56 0.81
CA ARG A 99 8.89 12.16 0.33
C ARG A 99 9.27 13.48 0.99
N GLN A 100 8.60 13.87 2.07
CA GLN A 100 8.97 15.05 2.87
C GLN A 100 9.97 14.67 3.97
N GLY A 101 10.76 15.64 4.42
CA GLY A 101 11.67 15.44 5.56
C GLY A 101 10.89 15.02 6.81
N GLY A 102 11.30 13.92 7.44
CA GLY A 102 10.58 13.33 8.59
C GLY A 102 9.25 12.62 8.24
N GLY A 103 8.83 12.65 6.98
CA GLY A 103 7.63 12.00 6.48
C GLY A 103 7.84 10.56 6.01
N LEU A 104 6.86 10.03 5.28
CA LEU A 104 6.95 8.68 4.70
C LEU A 104 7.96 8.63 3.56
N SER A 105 8.68 7.51 3.47
CA SER A 105 9.55 7.19 2.34
C SER A 105 8.74 7.06 1.05
N GLY A 106 9.31 7.49 -0.08
CA GLY A 106 8.76 7.24 -1.43
C GLY A 106 8.87 5.78 -1.89
N PHE A 107 9.47 4.91 -1.07
CA PHE A 107 9.66 3.48 -1.33
C PHE A 107 9.27 2.68 -0.08
N THR A 108 9.17 1.36 -0.20
CA THR A 108 9.05 0.50 0.99
C THR A 108 10.28 0.66 1.89
N LYS A 109 10.09 0.69 3.21
CA LYS A 109 11.16 0.88 4.18
C LYS A 109 10.88 0.05 5.43
N ARG A 110 11.77 -0.90 5.73
CA ARG A 110 11.64 -1.85 6.86
C ARG A 110 11.39 -1.17 8.20
N ALA A 111 12.09 -0.07 8.48
CA ALA A 111 11.92 0.68 9.73
C ALA A 111 10.63 1.52 9.78
N GLU A 112 9.90 1.66 8.67
CA GLU A 112 8.66 2.43 8.59
C GLU A 112 7.42 1.57 8.87
N SER A 113 7.44 0.29 8.53
CA SER A 113 6.28 -0.60 8.68
C SER A 113 6.65 -2.08 8.68
N PRO A 114 5.98 -2.93 9.48
CA PRO A 114 6.11 -4.40 9.38
C PRO A 114 5.62 -4.96 8.04
N TYR A 115 4.80 -4.19 7.29
CA TYR A 115 4.32 -4.56 5.95
C TYR A 115 5.36 -4.29 4.84
N ASP A 116 6.51 -3.72 5.18
CA ASP A 116 7.61 -3.43 4.27
C ASP A 116 8.82 -4.35 4.57
N PRO A 117 8.71 -5.69 4.38
CA PRO A 117 9.74 -6.64 4.83
C PRO A 117 11.10 -6.43 4.15
N PHE A 118 11.10 -5.81 2.97
CA PHE A 118 12.27 -5.41 2.22
C PHE A 118 12.15 -3.97 1.74
N GLY A 119 13.18 -3.16 1.99
CA GLY A 119 13.28 -1.80 1.48
C GLY A 119 14.28 -1.75 0.35
N THR A 120 13.88 -1.18 -0.78
CA THR A 120 14.76 -0.97 -1.93
C THR A 120 14.31 0.26 -2.72
N ALA A 121 15.24 0.87 -3.44
CA ALA A 121 14.98 1.87 -4.47
C ALA A 121 15.69 1.51 -5.79
N HIS A 122 16.60 0.54 -5.76
CA HIS A 122 17.24 -0.02 -6.95
C HIS A 122 16.41 -1.20 -7.46
N ALA A 123 16.25 -1.25 -8.78
CA ALA A 123 15.48 -2.29 -9.43
C ALA A 123 16.18 -3.66 -9.35
N SER A 124 15.39 -4.72 -9.59
CA SER A 124 15.84 -6.10 -9.76
C SER A 124 16.41 -6.75 -8.50
N THR A 125 15.99 -6.28 -7.33
CA THR A 125 16.47 -6.76 -6.03
C THR A 125 15.44 -7.65 -5.31
N SER A 126 14.17 -7.56 -5.68
CA SER A 126 13.05 -8.25 -5.01
C SER A 126 13.16 -9.77 -5.06
N ILE A 127 13.48 -10.37 -6.21
CA ILE A 127 13.49 -11.84 -6.38
C ILE A 127 14.57 -12.48 -5.52
N SER A 128 15.78 -11.91 -5.50
CA SER A 128 16.87 -12.39 -4.64
C SER A 128 16.52 -12.28 -3.16
N ALA A 129 15.89 -11.16 -2.76
CA ALA A 129 15.40 -10.98 -1.39
C ALA A 129 14.30 -12.00 -1.05
N ALA A 130 13.33 -12.19 -1.95
CA ALA A 130 12.23 -13.15 -1.79
C ALA A 130 12.75 -14.58 -1.63
N LEU A 131 13.73 -14.97 -2.45
CA LEU A 131 14.37 -16.29 -2.35
C LEU A 131 15.03 -16.50 -0.98
N GLY A 132 15.78 -15.50 -0.49
CA GLY A 132 16.40 -15.56 0.84
C GLY A 132 15.36 -15.69 1.96
N MET A 133 14.27 -14.93 1.89
CA MET A 133 13.18 -15.00 2.87
C MET A 133 12.43 -16.33 2.82
N ALA A 134 12.17 -16.86 1.63
CA ALA A 134 11.56 -18.17 1.46
C ALA A 134 12.45 -19.28 2.02
N LYS A 135 13.76 -19.22 1.75
CA LYS A 135 14.69 -20.21 2.28
C LYS A 135 14.79 -20.16 3.81
N ALA A 136 14.76 -18.96 4.41
CA ALA A 136 14.77 -18.80 5.86
C ALA A 136 13.49 -19.32 6.54
N ARG A 137 12.33 -19.22 5.87
CA ARG A 137 11.06 -19.78 6.36
C ARG A 137 11.07 -21.31 6.39
N ASP A 138 11.74 -21.93 5.42
CA ASP A 138 11.76 -23.40 5.24
C ASP A 138 12.84 -24.10 6.11
N LEU A 139 13.62 -23.35 6.88
CA LEU A 139 14.62 -23.85 7.84
C LEU A 139 14.00 -23.99 9.23
#